data_AF-A0A8E1ZYY0-F1
#
_entry.id   AF-A0A8E1ZYY0-F1
#
_cell.length_a   1.000
_cell.length_b   1.000
_cell.length_c   1.000
_cell.angle_alpha   90.00
_cell.angle_beta   90.00
_cell.angle_gamma   90.00
#
_symmetry.space_group_name_H-M   'P 1'
#
loop_
_entity.id
_entity.type
_entity.pdbx_description
1 polymer ?
#
loop_
_entity_poly.entity_id
_entity_poly.type
_entity_poly.pdbx_seq_one_letter_code
_entity_poly.pdbx_strand_id
1 'polypeptide(L)'
;MKNKRIITGVGIVAVIAIGAYFLLQGGKTKDRMTLETGKVVRNSINTMVTATGTVEPITVVEVGTQVSGIIDKIYVDFNSQIKKGQLLAEMDKVTLQSELASKQSALASSKTEYEYQQKNFARSKTLYEKKLISDTDYETAVYNYEKAKNTYEGNKADLVKVKRNLGYATITSPLTVLLYLERWKRGRLLQLGSVLQRCLRLQTI
;
A
#
# COMPACT_ATOMS: atom_id res chain seq x y z
N MET A 1 -45.25 -25.14 122.28
CA MET A 1 -44.18 -25.45 121.30
C MET A 1 -44.59 -24.91 119.93
N LYS A 2 -44.17 -23.69 119.59
CA LYS A 2 -44.77 -22.74 118.64
C LYS A 2 -43.85 -22.50 117.41
N ASN A 3 -43.34 -23.57 116.78
CA ASN A 3 -42.23 -23.48 115.81
C ASN A 3 -42.44 -24.28 114.50
N LYS A 4 -43.47 -25.13 114.39
CA LYS A 4 -43.64 -26.04 113.22
C LYS A 4 -44.35 -25.41 112.00
N ARG A 5 -45.09 -24.30 112.16
CA ARG A 5 -45.87 -23.68 111.07
C ARG A 5 -45.06 -22.77 110.13
N ILE A 6 -43.92 -22.27 110.58
CA ILE A 6 -43.06 -21.37 109.77
C ILE A 6 -42.23 -22.17 108.77
N ILE A 7 -41.80 -23.38 109.15
CA ILE A 7 -40.98 -24.27 108.29
C ILE A 7 -41.82 -24.81 107.10
N THR A 8 -43.10 -25.10 107.32
CA THR A 8 -44.02 -25.53 106.25
C THR A 8 -44.35 -24.42 105.24
N GLY A 9 -44.29 -23.14 105.65
CA GLY A 9 -44.54 -22.00 104.76
C GLY A 9 -43.36 -21.73 103.80
N VAL A 10 -42.12 -21.85 104.28
CA VAL A 10 -40.92 -21.62 103.47
C VAL A 10 -40.73 -22.72 102.41
N GLY A 11 -41.09 -23.98 102.72
CA GLY A 11 -41.02 -25.09 101.78
C GLY A 11 -41.93 -24.93 100.55
N ILE A 12 -43.13 -24.37 100.73
CA ILE A 12 -44.10 -24.18 99.64
C ILE A 12 -43.66 -23.08 98.68
N VAL A 13 -43.06 -21.99 99.19
CA VAL A 13 -42.57 -20.88 98.35
C VAL A 13 -41.39 -21.31 97.47
N ALA A 14 -40.50 -22.18 97.98
CA ALA A 14 -39.38 -22.70 97.21
C ALA A 14 -39.82 -23.58 96.03
N VAL A 15 -40.86 -24.42 96.22
CA VAL A 15 -41.38 -25.29 95.16
C VAL A 15 -42.07 -24.48 94.05
N ILE A 16 -42.78 -23.41 94.41
CA ILE A 16 -43.43 -22.52 93.43
C ILE A 16 -42.38 -21.74 92.61
N ALA A 17 -41.29 -21.30 93.24
CA ALA A 17 -40.21 -20.60 92.54
C ALA A 17 -39.48 -21.50 91.53
N ILE A 18 -39.23 -22.78 91.89
CA ILE A 18 -38.58 -23.75 90.99
C ILE A 18 -39.52 -24.15 89.85
N GLY A 19 -40.81 -24.32 90.13
CA GLY A 19 -41.83 -24.58 89.11
C GLY A 19 -41.96 -23.43 88.10
N ALA A 20 -41.92 -22.18 88.58
CA ALA A 20 -41.95 -20.99 87.72
C ALA A 20 -40.67 -20.86 86.86
N TYR A 21 -39.51 -21.23 87.40
CA TYR A 21 -38.24 -21.18 86.67
C TYR A 21 -38.21 -22.19 85.51
N PHE A 22 -38.71 -23.42 85.73
CA PHE A 22 -38.76 -24.45 84.69
C PHE A 22 -39.81 -24.17 83.60
N LEU A 23 -40.93 -23.52 83.95
CA LEU A 23 -41.94 -23.10 82.97
C LEU A 23 -41.49 -21.92 82.10
N LEU A 24 -40.55 -21.10 82.56
CA LEU A 24 -40.02 -19.95 81.80
C LEU A 24 -38.86 -20.32 80.84
N GLN A 25 -38.29 -21.52 80.94
CA GLN A 25 -37.15 -21.95 80.09
C GLN A 25 -37.53 -22.87 78.91
N GLY A 26 -38.79 -23.26 78.79
CA GLY A 26 -39.26 -24.21 77.78
C GLY A 26 -39.84 -23.56 76.51
N GLY A 27 -39.04 -22.82 75.74
CA GLY A 27 -39.53 -22.29 74.46
C GLY A 27 -38.54 -21.45 73.65
N LYS A 28 -37.55 -22.08 73.00
CA LYS A 28 -36.83 -21.47 71.88
C LYS A 28 -36.91 -22.38 70.65
N THR A 29 -37.85 -22.04 69.78
CA THR A 29 -38.16 -22.64 68.49
C THR A 29 -37.11 -22.35 67.42
N LYS A 30 -36.80 -23.39 66.64
CA LYS A 30 -36.01 -23.46 65.38
C LYS A 30 -35.82 -22.14 64.62
N ASP A 31 -34.55 -21.83 64.39
CA ASP A 31 -34.07 -20.77 63.50
C ASP A 31 -34.55 -21.02 62.05
N ARG A 32 -35.33 -20.10 61.49
CA ARG A 32 -35.77 -20.12 60.09
C ARG A 32 -34.85 -19.19 59.31
N MET A 33 -33.96 -19.77 58.51
CA MET A 33 -33.12 -19.04 57.56
C MET A 33 -33.99 -18.22 56.60
N THR A 34 -33.95 -16.90 56.71
CA THR A 34 -34.60 -15.98 55.77
C THR A 34 -33.75 -15.91 54.50
N LEU A 35 -34.31 -16.40 53.38
CA LEU A 35 -33.67 -16.33 52.07
C LEU A 35 -34.17 -15.10 51.32
N GLU A 36 -33.25 -14.17 51.07
CA GLU A 36 -33.46 -13.04 50.17
C GLU A 36 -33.64 -13.56 48.73
N THR A 37 -34.80 -13.32 48.11
CA THR A 37 -35.07 -13.66 46.71
C THR A 37 -35.40 -12.42 45.90
N GLY A 38 -34.80 -12.31 44.71
CA GLY A 38 -35.03 -11.21 43.77
C GLY A 38 -35.81 -11.68 42.54
N LYS A 39 -36.72 -10.82 42.03
CA LYS A 39 -37.48 -11.08 40.80
C LYS A 39 -36.58 -10.97 39.56
N VAL A 40 -36.48 -12.04 38.78
CA VAL A 40 -35.68 -12.05 37.53
C VAL A 40 -36.43 -11.30 36.44
N VAL A 41 -35.84 -10.20 35.93
CA VAL A 41 -36.35 -9.41 34.80
C VAL A 41 -35.44 -9.65 33.60
N ARG A 42 -36.03 -10.02 32.45
CA ARG A 42 -35.30 -10.13 31.18
C ARG A 42 -35.09 -8.72 30.64
N ASN A 43 -33.84 -8.27 30.63
CA ASN A 43 -33.43 -7.05 29.95
C ASN A 43 -32.39 -7.42 28.88
N SER A 44 -32.29 -6.65 27.80
CA SER A 44 -31.29 -6.91 26.76
C SER A 44 -29.90 -6.47 27.27
N ILE A 45 -29.02 -7.43 27.52
CA ILE A 45 -27.62 -7.15 27.83
C ILE A 45 -26.89 -6.95 26.50
N ASN A 46 -26.55 -5.71 26.18
CA ASN A 46 -25.67 -5.41 25.05
C ASN A 46 -24.23 -5.61 25.50
N THR A 47 -23.70 -6.83 25.30
CA THR A 47 -22.29 -7.13 25.53
C THR A 47 -21.47 -6.62 24.35
N MET A 48 -20.79 -5.50 24.53
CA MET A 48 -19.83 -5.00 23.55
C MET A 48 -18.50 -5.74 23.73
N VAL A 49 -18.09 -6.51 22.72
CA VAL A 49 -16.76 -7.13 22.69
C VAL A 49 -15.83 -6.20 21.93
N THR A 50 -14.88 -5.58 22.62
CA THR A 50 -13.86 -4.72 22.01
C THR A 50 -12.70 -5.59 21.54
N ALA A 51 -12.54 -5.73 20.23
CA ALA A 51 -11.38 -6.39 19.61
C ALA A 51 -10.46 -5.33 19.01
N THR A 52 -9.18 -5.33 19.38
CA THR A 52 -8.16 -4.50 18.73
C THR A 52 -7.63 -5.24 17.50
N GLY A 53 -7.77 -4.62 16.33
CA GLY A 53 -7.19 -5.08 15.07
C GLY A 53 -6.29 -4.02 14.46
N THR A 54 -5.28 -4.44 13.70
CA THR A 54 -4.43 -3.51 12.94
C THR A 54 -5.13 -3.15 11.63
N VAL A 55 -5.28 -1.86 11.34
CA VAL A 55 -5.86 -1.38 10.08
C VAL A 55 -4.75 -1.31 9.03
N GLU A 56 -4.88 -2.11 7.98
CA GLU A 56 -3.99 -2.08 6.82
C GLU A 56 -4.68 -1.48 5.58
N PRO A 57 -3.95 -0.73 4.75
CA PRO A 57 -4.48 -0.19 3.50
C PRO A 57 -4.76 -1.30 2.48
N ILE A 58 -5.90 -1.22 1.79
CA ILE A 58 -6.34 -2.21 0.79
C ILE A 58 -5.38 -2.25 -0.41
N THR A 59 -4.85 -1.09 -0.79
CA THR A 59 -3.95 -1.00 -1.95
C THR A 59 -2.75 -0.13 -1.62
N VAL A 60 -1.57 -0.73 -1.77
CA VAL A 60 -0.27 -0.10 -1.62
C VAL A 60 0.38 -0.07 -2.99
N VAL A 61 0.62 1.11 -3.55
CA VAL A 61 1.36 1.24 -4.81
C VAL A 61 2.68 1.95 -4.58
N GLU A 62 3.76 1.26 -4.91
CA GLU A 62 5.09 1.82 -4.84
C GLU A 62 5.48 2.44 -6.18
N VAL A 63 5.61 3.77 -6.20
CA VAL A 63 6.10 4.51 -7.36
C VAL A 63 7.62 4.56 -7.26
N GLY A 64 8.29 3.88 -8.18
CA GLY A 64 9.76 3.86 -8.31
C GLY A 64 10.26 4.62 -9.53
N THR A 65 11.57 4.84 -9.63
CA THR A 65 12.18 5.29 -10.90
C THR A 65 12.55 4.12 -11.79
N GLN A 66 12.29 4.28 -13.08
CA GLN A 66 12.81 3.39 -14.12
C GLN A 66 14.11 3.91 -14.76
N VAL A 67 14.50 5.15 -14.45
CA VAL A 67 15.72 5.79 -14.94
C VAL A 67 16.50 6.38 -13.77
N SER A 68 17.82 6.36 -13.87
CA SER A 68 18.69 6.97 -12.87
C SER A 68 18.83 8.46 -13.15
N GLY A 69 18.87 9.29 -12.10
CA GLY A 69 19.05 10.74 -12.24
C GLY A 69 18.71 11.49 -10.97
N ILE A 70 18.81 12.82 -11.02
CA ILE A 70 18.61 13.70 -9.86
C ILE A 70 17.20 14.28 -9.91
N ILE A 71 16.54 14.40 -8.76
CA ILE A 71 15.25 15.11 -8.65
C ILE A 71 15.49 16.61 -8.78
N ASP A 72 14.89 17.23 -9.81
CA ASP A 72 14.90 18.68 -10.01
C ASP A 72 13.74 19.35 -9.25
N LYS A 73 12.51 18.88 -9.47
CA LYS A 73 11.29 19.47 -8.91
C LYS A 73 10.34 18.44 -8.32
N ILE A 74 9.64 18.83 -7.27
CA ILE A 74 8.58 18.06 -6.60
C ILE A 74 7.34 18.96 -6.57
N TYR A 75 6.20 18.42 -6.97
CA TYR A 75 4.95 19.16 -7.17
C TYR A 75 3.83 18.75 -6.19
N VAL A 76 4.09 17.77 -5.32
CA VAL A 76 3.10 17.23 -4.38
C VAL A 76 3.66 17.25 -2.97
N ASP A 77 2.79 17.64 -2.03
CA ASP A 77 3.09 17.67 -0.61
C ASP A 77 2.54 16.43 0.10
N PHE A 78 3.10 16.15 1.27
CA PHE A 78 2.64 15.09 2.16
C PHE A 78 1.14 15.25 2.52
N ASN A 79 0.42 14.13 2.65
CA ASN A 79 -1.00 14.08 3.00
C ASN A 79 -1.95 14.73 1.98
N SER A 80 -1.46 15.05 0.78
CA SER A 80 -2.30 15.53 -0.31
C SER A 80 -2.99 14.36 -1.05
N GLN A 81 -4.20 14.62 -1.54
CA GLN A 81 -4.88 13.70 -2.47
C GLN A 81 -4.28 13.87 -3.86
N ILE A 82 -3.80 12.77 -4.42
CA ILE A 82 -3.25 12.71 -5.77
C ILE A 82 -4.23 12.01 -6.69
N LYS A 83 -4.42 12.56 -7.88
CA LYS A 83 -5.24 11.96 -8.95
C LYS A 83 -4.37 11.06 -9.83
N LYS A 84 -4.99 10.06 -10.46
CA LYS A 84 -4.36 9.29 -11.53
C LYS A 84 -3.82 10.20 -12.63
N GLY A 85 -2.57 10.01 -13.01
CA GLY A 85 -1.85 10.80 -14.01
C GLY A 85 -1.27 12.12 -13.49
N GLN A 86 -1.47 12.48 -12.23
CA GLN A 86 -0.92 13.71 -11.66
C GLN A 86 0.61 13.65 -11.59
N LEU A 87 1.27 14.73 -12.00
CA LEU A 87 2.70 14.91 -11.89
C LEU A 87 3.10 15.03 -10.41
N LEU A 88 4.00 14.14 -9.97
CA LEU A 88 4.51 14.10 -8.61
C LEU A 88 5.85 14.83 -8.54
N ALA A 89 6.73 14.53 -9.49
CA ALA A 89 8.07 15.07 -9.54
C ALA A 89 8.66 14.98 -10.94
N GLU A 90 9.66 15.81 -11.18
CA GLU A 90 10.42 15.87 -12.41
C GLU A 90 11.90 15.68 -12.09
N MET A 91 12.54 14.79 -12.85
CA MET A 91 13.98 14.57 -12.80
C MET A 91 14.69 15.53 -13.75
N ASP A 92 15.98 15.76 -13.54
CA ASP A 92 16.81 16.50 -14.48
C ASP A 92 16.80 15.82 -15.86
N LYS A 93 16.35 16.57 -16.87
CA LYS A 93 16.20 16.11 -18.25
C LYS A 93 17.39 16.48 -19.13
N VAL A 94 18.33 17.31 -18.67
CA VAL A 94 19.39 17.88 -19.52
C VAL A 94 20.23 16.79 -20.18
N THR A 95 20.66 15.79 -19.41
CA THR A 95 21.44 14.66 -19.93
C THR A 95 20.62 13.80 -20.90
N LEU A 96 19.35 13.52 -20.57
CA LEU A 96 18.47 12.70 -21.40
C LEU A 96 18.06 13.39 -22.71
N GLN A 97 17.90 14.72 -22.68
CA GLN A 97 17.65 15.54 -23.87
C GLN A 97 18.87 15.56 -24.78
N SER A 98 20.07 15.67 -24.22
CA SER A 98 21.32 15.62 -24.99
C SER A 98 21.51 14.26 -25.66
N GLU A 99 21.20 13.16 -24.94
CA GLU A 99 21.22 11.81 -25.51
C GLU A 99 20.18 11.65 -26.63
N LEU A 100 18.97 12.18 -26.44
CA LEU A 100 17.93 12.19 -27.46
C LEU A 100 18.38 12.94 -28.72
N ALA A 101 18.99 14.11 -28.57
CA ALA A 101 19.51 14.89 -29.68
C ALA A 101 20.62 14.13 -30.43
N SER A 102 21.54 13.49 -29.72
CA SER A 102 22.58 12.65 -30.33
C SER A 102 22.00 11.49 -31.15
N LYS A 103 21.03 10.76 -30.60
CA LYS A 103 20.36 9.65 -31.32
C LYS A 103 19.48 10.13 -32.47
N GLN A 104 18.87 11.31 -32.38
CA GLN A 104 18.17 11.93 -33.49
C GLN A 104 19.12 12.23 -34.66
N SER A 105 20.30 12.80 -34.39
CA SER A 105 21.32 13.03 -35.40
C SER A 105 21.81 11.73 -36.04
N ALA A 106 22.06 10.68 -35.24
CA ALA A 106 22.45 9.37 -35.74
C ALA A 106 21.36 8.75 -36.66
N LEU A 107 20.09 8.86 -36.28
CA LEU A 107 18.97 8.43 -37.12
C LEU A 107 18.94 9.21 -38.43
N ALA A 108 19.08 10.54 -38.38
CA ALA A 108 19.11 11.39 -39.57
C ALA A 108 20.23 10.99 -40.53
N SER A 109 21.45 10.78 -40.03
CA SER A 109 22.58 10.32 -40.84
C SER A 109 22.30 8.96 -41.48
N SER A 110 21.80 7.98 -40.71
CA SER A 110 21.47 6.65 -41.25
C SER A 110 20.30 6.67 -42.24
N LYS A 111 19.36 7.60 -42.07
CA LYS A 111 18.25 7.81 -43.00
C LYS A 111 18.76 8.31 -44.35
N THR A 112 19.64 9.32 -44.33
CA THR A 112 20.29 9.83 -45.55
C THR A 112 21.06 8.74 -46.28
N GLU A 113 21.82 7.92 -45.56
CA GLU A 113 22.55 6.79 -46.14
C GLU A 113 21.61 5.74 -46.74
N TYR A 114 20.53 5.38 -46.03
CA TYR A 114 19.51 4.48 -46.53
C TYR A 114 18.86 4.99 -47.82
N GLU A 115 18.48 6.27 -47.87
CA GLU A 115 17.89 6.89 -49.06
C GLU A 115 18.87 6.92 -50.24
N TYR A 116 20.15 7.15 -49.97
CA TYR A 116 21.22 7.09 -50.98
C TYR A 116 21.37 5.68 -51.55
N GLN A 117 21.51 4.66 -50.69
CA GLN A 117 21.66 3.27 -51.12
C GLN A 117 20.39 2.73 -51.79
N GLN A 118 19.21 3.18 -51.38
CA GLN A 118 17.95 2.84 -52.05
C GLN A 118 17.93 3.34 -53.50
N LYS A 119 18.37 4.58 -53.75
CA LYS A 119 18.46 5.14 -55.10
C LYS A 119 19.50 4.39 -55.94
N ASN A 120 20.64 4.03 -55.36
CA ASN A 120 21.66 3.23 -56.04
C ASN A 120 21.15 1.84 -56.38
N PHE A 121 20.48 1.16 -55.46
CA PHE A 121 19.85 -0.14 -55.70
C PHE A 121 18.81 -0.06 -56.83
N ALA A 122 17.92 0.95 -56.80
CA ALA A 122 16.93 1.16 -57.85
C ALA A 122 17.60 1.36 -59.23
N ARG A 123 18.68 2.14 -59.30
CA ARG A 123 19.46 2.32 -60.53
C ARG A 123 20.10 1.02 -60.99
N SER A 124 20.81 0.31 -60.11
CA SER A 124 21.45 -0.98 -60.44
C SER A 124 20.43 -2.01 -60.90
N LYS A 125 19.24 -2.06 -60.29
CA LYS A 125 18.15 -2.95 -60.73
C LYS A 125 17.75 -2.67 -62.18
N THR A 126 17.53 -1.41 -62.55
CA THR A 126 17.17 -1.06 -63.93
C THR A 126 18.27 -1.37 -64.94
N LEU A 127 19.54 -1.25 -64.55
CA LEU A 127 20.69 -1.59 -65.39
C LEU A 127 20.87 -3.11 -65.52
N TYR A 128 20.60 -3.85 -64.45
CA TYR A 128 20.65 -5.31 -64.41
C TYR A 128 19.58 -5.93 -65.32
N GLU A 129 18.35 -5.42 -65.26
CA GLU A 129 17.26 -5.82 -66.16
C GLU A 129 17.61 -5.58 -67.63
N LYS A 130 18.41 -4.54 -67.91
CA LYS A 130 18.94 -4.24 -69.25
C LYS A 130 20.24 -4.99 -69.58
N LYS A 131 20.75 -5.85 -68.68
CA LYS A 131 22.02 -6.60 -68.80
C LYS A 131 23.26 -5.72 -69.00
N LEU A 132 23.26 -4.53 -68.41
CA LEU A 132 24.36 -3.55 -68.53
C LEU A 132 25.37 -3.61 -67.37
N ILE A 133 25.10 -4.40 -66.33
CA ILE A 133 25.99 -4.60 -65.18
C ILE A 133 26.13 -6.09 -64.86
N SER A 134 27.17 -6.45 -64.13
CA SER A 134 27.41 -7.84 -63.71
C SER A 134 26.50 -8.27 -62.55
N ASP A 135 26.33 -9.59 -62.35
CA ASP A 135 25.62 -10.15 -61.19
C ASP A 135 26.24 -9.67 -59.87
N THR A 136 27.57 -9.67 -59.79
CA THR A 136 28.33 -9.24 -58.60
C THR A 136 28.05 -7.79 -58.22
N ASP A 137 27.95 -6.88 -59.21
CA ASP A 137 27.65 -5.47 -58.96
C ASP A 137 26.23 -5.29 -58.42
N TYR A 138 25.27 -6.07 -58.95
CA TYR A 138 23.90 -6.06 -58.48
C TYR A 138 23.78 -6.63 -57.05
N GLU A 139 24.42 -7.77 -56.76
CA GLU A 139 24.46 -8.36 -55.43
C GLU A 139 25.09 -7.42 -54.39
N THR A 140 26.16 -6.71 -54.77
CA THR A 140 26.81 -5.72 -53.91
C THR A 140 25.86 -4.55 -53.61
N ALA A 141 25.09 -4.09 -54.60
CA ALA A 141 24.08 -3.04 -54.40
C ALA A 141 22.94 -3.49 -53.48
N VAL A 142 22.47 -4.74 -53.63
CA VAL A 142 21.46 -5.35 -52.74
C VAL A 142 21.99 -5.40 -51.31
N TYR A 143 23.20 -5.93 -51.11
CA TYR A 143 23.84 -6.05 -49.81
C TYR A 143 23.97 -4.68 -49.11
N ASN A 144 24.44 -3.66 -49.83
CA ASN A 144 24.59 -2.32 -49.28
C ASN A 144 23.23 -1.68 -48.91
N TYR A 145 22.20 -1.90 -49.72
CA TYR A 145 20.84 -1.45 -49.41
C TYR A 145 20.31 -2.12 -48.13
N GLU A 146 20.44 -3.44 -48.01
CA GLU A 146 19.99 -4.19 -46.83
C GLU A 146 20.76 -3.77 -45.57
N LYS A 147 22.08 -3.59 -45.68
CA LYS A 147 22.93 -3.09 -44.59
C LYS A 147 22.47 -1.71 -44.12
N ALA A 148 22.22 -0.78 -45.04
CA ALA A 148 21.77 0.56 -44.71
C ALA A 148 20.36 0.55 -44.09
N LYS A 149 19.46 -0.29 -44.61
CA LYS A 149 18.11 -0.50 -44.05
C LYS A 149 18.17 -1.02 -42.61
N ASN A 150 18.99 -2.03 -42.35
CA ASN A 150 19.16 -2.60 -41.01
C ASN A 150 19.71 -1.57 -40.02
N THR A 151 20.68 -0.76 -40.47
CA THR A 151 21.25 0.33 -39.66
C THR A 151 20.20 1.40 -39.32
N TYR A 152 19.38 1.80 -40.31
CA TYR A 152 18.30 2.77 -40.11
C TYR A 152 17.25 2.26 -39.10
N GLU A 153 16.78 1.02 -39.24
CA GLU A 153 15.81 0.44 -38.31
C GLU A 153 16.41 0.26 -36.90
N GLY A 154 17.68 -0.10 -36.79
CA GLY A 154 18.40 -0.14 -35.50
C GLY A 154 18.43 1.22 -34.80
N ASN A 155 18.82 2.28 -35.51
CA ASN A 155 18.85 3.64 -34.96
C ASN A 155 17.45 4.16 -34.61
N LYS A 156 16.42 3.74 -35.36
CA LYS A 156 15.03 4.08 -35.07
C LYS A 156 14.55 3.42 -33.77
N ALA A 157 14.91 2.16 -33.54
CA ALA A 157 14.62 1.46 -32.29
C ALA A 157 15.32 2.13 -31.09
N ASP A 158 16.58 2.51 -31.25
CA ASP A 158 17.35 3.27 -30.26
C ASP A 158 16.67 4.59 -29.88
N LEU A 159 16.16 5.33 -30.87
CA LEU A 159 15.47 6.59 -30.62
C LEU A 159 14.17 6.38 -29.83
N VAL A 160 13.43 5.30 -30.10
CA VAL A 160 12.22 4.96 -29.31
C VAL A 160 12.60 4.64 -27.87
N LYS A 161 13.71 3.92 -27.64
CA LYS A 161 14.22 3.62 -26.30
C LYS A 161 14.54 4.89 -25.51
N VAL A 162 15.32 5.81 -26.10
CA VAL A 162 15.68 7.08 -25.43
C VAL A 162 14.46 7.96 -25.19
N LYS A 163 13.50 8.02 -26.13
CA LYS A 163 12.24 8.74 -25.91
C LYS A 163 11.44 8.19 -24.73
N ARG A 164 11.37 6.86 -24.56
CA ARG A 164 10.71 6.25 -23.39
C ARG A 164 11.43 6.62 -22.10
N ASN A 165 12.77 6.58 -22.09
CA ASN A 165 13.57 6.99 -20.93
C ASN A 165 13.30 8.45 -20.53
N LEU A 166 13.17 9.36 -21.50
CA LEU A 166 12.80 10.75 -21.24
C LEU A 166 11.38 10.86 -20.67
N GLY A 167 10.44 10.03 -21.14
CA GLY A 167 9.10 9.93 -20.54
C GLY A 167 9.14 9.53 -19.07
N TYR A 168 9.99 8.56 -18.71
CA TYR A 168 10.17 8.10 -17.32
C TYR A 168 10.85 9.13 -16.40
N ALA A 169 11.48 10.17 -16.93
CA ALA A 169 11.98 11.29 -16.14
C ALA A 169 10.85 12.15 -15.53
N THR A 170 9.61 11.95 -15.99
CA THR A 170 8.41 12.60 -15.47
C THR A 170 7.62 11.59 -14.63
N ILE A 171 7.60 11.77 -13.31
CA ILE A 171 7.06 10.77 -12.39
C ILE A 171 5.62 11.13 -12.08
N THR A 172 4.70 10.23 -12.45
CA THR A 172 3.25 10.45 -12.33
C THR A 172 2.60 9.36 -11.47
N SER A 173 1.45 9.69 -10.87
CA SER A 173 0.70 8.69 -10.08
C SER A 173 -0.07 7.73 -11.00
N PRO A 174 0.03 6.41 -10.83
CA PRO A 174 -0.76 5.45 -11.59
C PRO A 174 -2.23 5.36 -11.13
N LEU A 175 -2.56 5.84 -9.92
CA LEU A 175 -3.89 5.75 -9.31
C LEU A 175 -4.26 7.02 -8.55
N THR A 176 -5.56 7.21 -8.26
CA THR A 176 -6.05 8.26 -7.37
C THR A 176 -6.02 7.76 -5.93
N VAL A 177 -5.20 8.37 -5.08
CA VAL A 177 -4.85 7.86 -3.73
C VAL A 177 -4.44 9.00 -2.79
N LEU A 178 -4.32 8.70 -1.49
CA LEU A 178 -3.76 9.61 -0.50
C LEU A 178 -2.27 9.31 -0.31
N LEU A 179 -1.47 10.36 -0.21
CA LEU A 179 -0.02 10.26 -0.12
C LEU A 179 0.42 10.24 1.36
N TYR A 180 0.93 9.10 1.84
CA TYR A 180 1.12 8.83 3.28
C TYR A 180 2.58 8.84 3.77
N LEU A 181 3.58 8.77 2.89
CA LEU A 181 5.00 8.79 3.28
C LEU A 181 5.77 9.71 2.35
N GLU A 182 6.65 10.54 2.90
CA GLU A 182 7.59 11.33 2.14
C GLU A 182 8.98 10.71 2.23
N ARG A 183 9.49 10.18 1.12
CA ARG A 183 10.93 9.85 1.00
C ARG A 183 11.68 10.79 0.08
N TRP A 184 11.06 11.81 -0.50
CA TRP A 184 11.67 12.64 -1.54
C TRP A 184 12.46 13.79 -0.94
N LYS A 185 13.65 14.05 -1.49
CA LYS A 185 14.39 15.29 -1.24
C LYS A 185 14.93 15.79 -2.57
N ARG A 186 14.75 17.08 -2.84
CA ARG A 186 15.34 17.74 -4.01
C ARG A 186 16.86 17.53 -4.00
N GLY A 187 17.45 17.28 -5.17
CA GLY A 187 18.89 17.05 -5.28
C GLY A 187 19.38 15.64 -4.89
N ARG A 188 18.48 14.72 -4.49
CA ARG A 188 18.87 13.31 -4.25
C ARG A 188 19.10 12.58 -5.58
N LEU A 189 20.18 11.80 -5.65
CA LEU A 189 20.41 10.83 -6.72
C LEU A 189 19.46 9.63 -6.56
N LEU A 190 18.67 9.35 -7.57
CA LEU A 190 17.83 8.16 -7.67
C LEU A 190 18.50 7.13 -8.58
N GLN A 191 18.53 5.88 -8.13
CA GLN A 191 19.00 4.75 -8.94
C GLN A 191 17.81 3.93 -9.45
N LEU A 192 18.00 3.28 -10.60
CA LEU A 192 16.99 2.42 -11.23
C LEU A 192 16.47 1.36 -10.24
N GLY A 193 15.14 1.24 -10.16
CA GLY A 193 14.46 0.28 -9.26
C GLY A 193 14.32 0.76 -7.81
N SER A 194 14.80 1.96 -7.48
CA SER A 194 14.57 2.53 -6.15
C SER A 194 13.09 2.87 -5.94
N VAL A 195 12.52 2.35 -4.85
CA VAL A 195 11.15 2.67 -4.42
C VAL A 195 11.16 4.09 -3.84
N LEU A 196 10.48 5.00 -4.54
CA LEU A 196 10.46 6.40 -4.16
C LEU A 196 9.31 6.72 -3.23
N GLN A 197 8.13 6.14 -3.45
CA GLN A 197 6.94 6.51 -2.71
C GLN A 197 5.99 5.34 -2.56
N ARG A 198 5.40 5.19 -1.37
CA ARG A 198 4.33 4.23 -1.10
C ARG A 198 3.00 4.98 -1.02
N CYS A 199 2.16 4.80 -2.02
CA CYS A 199 0.83 5.40 -2.09
C CYS A 199 -0.21 4.45 -1.49
N LEU A 200 -1.12 4.98 -0.68
CA LEU A 200 -2.11 4.18 0.04
C LEU A 200 -3.52 4.56 -0.40
N ARG A 201 -4.35 3.56 -0.71
CA ARG A 201 -5.79 3.74 -0.82
C ARG A 201 -6.45 3.33 0.50
N LEU A 202 -6.91 4.33 1.25
CA LEU A 202 -7.75 4.13 2.43
C LEU A 202 -9.22 4.26 1.99
N GLN A 203 -10.04 3.27 2.31
CA GLN A 203 -11.49 3.36 2.13
C GLN A 203 -12.07 3.87 3.45
N THR A 204 -12.79 5.00 3.39
CA THR A 204 -13.65 5.43 4.49
C THR A 204 -14.81 4.45 4.57
N ILE A 205 -15.05 3.87 5.75
CA ILE A 205 -16.20 3.01 6.05
C ILE A 205 -17.47 3.85 6.01
#